data_AF-A0A151R9V7-F1
#
_entry.id   AF-A0A151R9V7-F1
#
_cell.length_a   1.000
_cell.length_b   1.000
_cell.length_c   1.000
_cell.angle_alpha   90.00
_cell.angle_beta   90.00
_cell.angle_gamma   90.00
#
_symmetry.space_group_name_H-M   'P 1'
#
loop_
_entity.id
_entity.type
_entity.pdbx_description
1 polymer ?
#
loop_
_entity_poly.entity_id
_entity_poly.type
_entity_poly.pdbx_seq_one_letter_code
_entity_poly.pdbx_strand_id
1 'polypeptide(L)' 'QIWNILVLPKVHTFVWRLPQRGIPPVENLLKRNVALEPHQLVCAFCKVETESTSHILYTCSHVDIIWKQWLR' A
#
# COMPACT_ATOMS: atom_id res chain seq x y z
N GLN A 1 -10.36 16.62 -0.56
CA GLN A 1 -9.42 17.61 0.00
C GLN A 1 -8.30 16.87 0.75
N ILE A 2 -7.19 16.51 0.09
CA ILE A 2 -6.03 15.90 0.77
C ILE A 2 -5.16 17.00 1.40
N TRP A 3 -5.05 18.14 0.74
CA TRP A 3 -4.16 19.25 1.10
C TRP A 3 -4.59 20.08 2.31
N ASN A 4 -5.81 19.88 2.83
CA ASN A 4 -6.35 20.64 3.96
C ASN A 4 -6.12 19.97 5.33
N ILE A 5 -5.41 18.84 5.36
CA ILE A 5 -5.13 18.10 6.60
C ILE A 5 -3.83 18.65 7.21
N LEU A 6 -3.81 18.88 8.53
CA LEU A 6 -2.60 19.23 9.28
C LEU A 6 -1.67 18.02 9.41
N VAL A 7 -0.93 17.72 8.35
CA VAL A 7 0.08 16.66 8.31
C VAL A 7 1.38 17.18 7.71
N LEU A 8 2.50 16.49 7.98
CA LEU A 8 3.78 16.86 7.38
C LEU A 8 3.70 16.83 5.84
N PRO A 9 4.45 17.69 5.13
CA PRO A 9 4.47 17.71 3.66
C PRO A 9 4.77 16.35 3.01
N LYS A 10 5.57 15.50 3.70
CA LYS A 10 5.86 14.13 3.27
C LYS A 10 4.61 13.24 3.27
N VAL A 11 3.72 13.41 4.25
CA VAL A 11 2.45 12.67 4.35
C VAL A 11 1.49 13.13 3.25
N HIS A 12 1.39 14.44 3.00
CA HIS A 12 0.62 14.96 1.87
C HIS A 12 1.07 14.35 0.53
N THR A 13 2.39 14.35 0.30
CA THR A 13 2.98 13.76 -0.91
C THR A 13 2.70 12.27 -1.01
N PHE A 14 2.78 11.54 0.11
CA PHE A 14 2.45 10.13 0.17
C PHE A 14 0.97 9.88 -0.17
N VAL A 15 0.04 10.56 0.50
CA VAL A 15 -1.41 10.40 0.29
C VAL A 15 -1.82 10.81 -1.12
N TRP A 16 -1.21 11.85 -1.70
CA TRP A 16 -1.42 12.23 -3.10
C TRP A 16 -0.97 11.15 -4.08
N ARG A 17 0.14 10.46 -3.78
CA ARG A 17 0.69 9.37 -4.61
C ARG A 17 -0.11 8.07 -4.51
N LEU A 18 -0.84 7.84 -3.42
CA LEU A 18 -1.64 6.63 -3.21
C LEU A 18 -2.61 6.32 -4.37
N PRO A 19 -3.55 7.22 -4.73
CA PRO A 19 -4.49 6.96 -5.84
C PRO A 19 -3.80 6.94 -7.21
N GLN A 20 -2.62 7.57 -7.32
CA GLN A 20 -1.83 7.64 -8.55
C GLN A 20 -0.90 6.43 -8.73
N ARG A 21 -1.11 5.33 -8.00
CA ARG A 21 -0.29 4.12 -8.12
C ARG A 21 1.19 4.39 -7.80
N GLY A 22 1.46 5.41 -6.98
CA GLY A 22 2.81 5.85 -6.62
C GLY A 22 3.49 4.98 -5.56
N ILE A 23 2.73 4.14 -4.86
CA ILE A 23 3.27 2.92 -4.26
C ILE A 23 3.23 1.86 -5.36
N PRO A 24 4.30 1.10 -5.62
CA PRO A 24 4.29 0.02 -6.59
C PRO A 24 3.81 -1.28 -5.91
N PRO A 25 2.49 -1.56 -5.79
CA PRO A 25 2.05 -2.93 -5.58
C PRO A 25 2.48 -3.75 -6.79
N VAL A 26 2.62 -5.04 -6.56
CA VAL A 26 2.77 -6.09 -7.58
C VAL A 26 1.90 -5.86 -8.81
N GLU A 27 0.64 -5.46 -8.63
CA GLU A 27 -0.28 -5.17 -9.75
C GLU A 27 0.27 -4.14 -10.75
N ASN A 28 1.02 -3.15 -10.29
CA ASN A 28 1.61 -2.11 -11.14
C ASN A 28 2.92 -2.57 -11.78
N LEU A 29 3.64 -3.48 -11.15
CA LEU A 29 4.81 -4.14 -11.72
C LEU A 29 4.40 -5.10 -12.85
N LEU A 30 3.34 -5.89 -12.63
CA LEU A 30 2.73 -6.74 -13.66
C LEU A 30 2.27 -5.94 -14.88
N LYS A 31 1.60 -4.80 -14.67
CA LYS A 31 1.18 -3.91 -15.77
C LYS A 31 2.35 -3.30 -16.57
N ARG A 32 3.56 -3.30 -16.01
CA ARG A 32 4.79 -2.85 -16.67
C ARG A 32 5.59 -4.00 -17.29
N ASN A 33 5.02 -5.20 -17.39
CA ASN A 33 5.67 -6.42 -17.85
C ASN A 33 6.95 -6.78 -17.06
N VAL A 34 7.00 -6.40 -15.78
CA VAL A 34 8.07 -6.87 -14.90
C VAL A 34 7.77 -8.31 -14.54
N ALA A 35 8.67 -9.22 -14.91
CA ALA A 35 8.58 -10.62 -14.50
C ALA A 35 8.70 -10.71 -12.98
N LEU A 36 7.67 -11.24 -12.34
CA LEU A 36 7.62 -11.45 -10.89
C LEU A 36 7.40 -12.93 -10.63
N GLU A 37 8.19 -13.46 -9.70
CA GLU A 37 8.01 -14.81 -9.23
C GLU A 37 6.70 -14.93 -8.43
N PRO A 38 6.08 -16.13 -8.35
CA PRO A 38 4.79 -16.31 -7.67
C PRO A 38 4.80 -15.83 -6.21
N HIS A 39 5.94 -15.98 -5.52
CA HIS A 39 6.14 -15.52 -4.14
C HIS A 39 6.19 -13.99 -3.99
N GLN A 40 6.45 -13.28 -5.10
CA GLN A 40 6.44 -11.83 -5.17
C GLN A 40 5.05 -11.31 -5.49
N LEU A 41 4.08 -12.15 -5.89
CA LEU A 41 2.71 -11.72 -6.20
C LEU A 41 1.83 -11.56 -4.95
N VAL A 42 2.22 -12.22 -3.87
CA VAL A 42 1.50 -12.21 -2.60
C VAL A 42 1.97 -11.07 -1.70
N CYS A 43 1.05 -10.55 -0.90
CA CYS A 43 1.25 -9.47 0.05
C CYS A 43 2.53 -9.66 0.88
N ALA A 44 3.34 -8.61 0.99
CA ALA A 44 4.56 -8.61 1.81
C ALA A 44 4.32 -8.97 3.29
N PHE A 45 3.12 -8.72 3.83
CA PHE A 45 2.78 -8.94 5.23
C PHE A 45 2.14 -10.31 5.48
N CYS A 46 0.97 -10.58 4.90
CA CYS A 46 0.24 -11.82 5.18
C CYS A 46 0.72 -13.00 4.33
N LYS A 47 1.40 -12.77 3.20
CA LYS A 47 1.87 -13.80 2.24
C LYS A 47 0.77 -14.75 1.72
N VAL A 48 -0.51 -14.38 1.89
CA VAL A 48 -1.67 -15.21 1.53
C VAL A 48 -2.44 -14.60 0.36
N GLU A 49 -2.81 -13.32 0.46
CA GLU A 49 -3.57 -12.63 -0.59
C GLU A 49 -2.65 -11.92 -1.59
N THR A 50 -3.13 -11.71 -2.82
CA THR A 50 -2.44 -10.93 -3.84
C THR A 50 -2.19 -9.50 -3.36
N GLU A 51 -0.99 -8.99 -3.61
CA GLU A 51 -0.63 -7.64 -3.18
C GLU A 51 -1.33 -6.56 -4.01
N SER A 52 -2.22 -5.82 -3.35
CA SER A 52 -2.89 -4.63 -3.88
C SER A 52 -2.64 -3.43 -2.98
N THR A 53 -2.80 -2.20 -3.51
CA THR A 53 -2.63 -0.98 -2.71
C THR A 53 -3.61 -0.93 -1.54
N SER A 54 -4.85 -1.36 -1.73
CA SER A 54 -5.84 -1.46 -0.66
C SER A 54 -5.46 -2.48 0.41
N HIS A 55 -4.91 -3.63 -0.03
CA HIS A 55 -4.53 -4.69 0.89
C HIS A 55 -3.37 -4.29 1.79
N ILE A 56 -2.28 -3.78 1.23
CA ILE A 56 -1.11 -3.36 2.03
C ILE A 56 -1.35 -2.12 2.89
N LEU A 57 -2.44 -1.36 2.64
CA LEU A 57 -2.73 -0.14 3.39
C LEU A 57 -3.79 -0.31 4.45
N TYR A 58 -4.85 -1.09 4.23
CA TYR A 58 -5.95 -1.14 5.21
C TYR A 58 -6.78 -2.43 5.24
N THR A 59 -6.68 -3.36 4.26
CA THR A 59 -7.44 -4.62 4.34
C THR A 59 -6.62 -5.81 4.83
N CYS A 60 -5.28 -5.71 4.86
CA CYS A 60 -4.44 -6.76 5.43
C CYS A 60 -4.59 -6.82 6.95
N SER A 61 -4.85 -8.02 7.48
CA SER A 61 -4.98 -8.29 8.92
C SER A 61 -3.76 -7.84 9.73
N HIS A 62 -2.55 -8.01 9.19
CA HIS A 62 -1.32 -7.56 9.84
C HIS A 62 -1.21 -6.04 9.88
N VAL A 63 -1.62 -5.37 8.81
CA VAL A 63 -1.57 -3.91 8.70
C VAL A 63 -2.63 -3.27 9.62
N ASP A 64 -3.81 -3.89 9.73
CA ASP A 64 -4.85 -3.48 10.67
C ASP A 64 -4.36 -3.50 12.14
N ILE A 65 -3.60 -4.52 12.54
CA ILE A 65 -2.98 -4.58 13.87
C ILE A 65 -2.01 -3.41 14.07
N ILE A 66 -1.17 -3.10 13.08
CA ILE A 66 -0.23 -1.98 13.14
C ILE A 66 -1.01 -0.67 13.30
N TRP A 67 -2.02 -0.40 12.46
CA TRP A 67 -2.82 0.82 12.58
C TRP A 67 -3.48 0.96 13.95
N LYS A 68 -4.05 -0.12 14.49
CA LYS A 68 -4.65 -0.13 15.83
C LYS A 68 -3.64 0.14 16.94
N GLN A 69 -2.37 -0.20 16.74
CA GLN A 69 -1.30 0.09 17.69
C GLN A 69 -0.89 1.57 17.67
N TRP A 70 -0.83 2.19 16.48
CA TRP A 70 -0.31 3.55 16.30
C TRP A 70 -1.38 4.64 16.30
N LEU A 71 -2.64 4.33 15.98
CA LEU A 71 -3.77 5.28 16.00
C LEU A 71 -4.46 5.35 17.37
N ARG A 72 -3.75 4.98 18.44
CA ARG A 72 -4.25 4.97 19.80
C ARG A 72 -4.15 6.35 20.46
#